data_AF-A0A444YGY5-F1
#
_entry.id   AF-A0A444YGY5-F1
#
_cell.length_a   1.000
_cell.length_b   1.000
_cell.length_c   1.000
_cell.angle_alpha   90.00
_cell.angle_beta   90.00
_cell.angle_gamma   90.00
#
_symmetry.space_group_name_H-M   'P 1'
#
loop_
_entity.id
_entity.type
_entity.pdbx_description
1 polymer ?
#
loop_
_entity_poly.entity_id
_entity_poly.type
_entity_poly.pdbx_seq_one_letter_code
_entity_poly.pdbx_strand_id
1 'polypeptide(L)'
;MSDHDRELLNPETVLSIPLKKTDPVELYLPLRKLVASKYSESDAQKVESVLETLNKCRRDMVERRGDLSLPMQRDCLIHYFKCLCMVEPLFTSLSSDADTDPIIFVWYDVFNSEHEDGVSSQRNAIQLEKAAVVFNLGAICSQIAVSCDRTTALGLTLSNNTDVP
;
A
#
# COMPACT_ATOMS: atom_id res chain seq x y z
N MET A 1 -14.56 31.97 31.70
CA MET A 1 -14.34 31.14 30.50
C MET A 1 -15.67 31.01 29.80
N SER A 2 -15.76 31.57 28.61
CA SER A 2 -16.96 31.48 27.78
C SER A 2 -17.08 30.05 27.22
N ASP A 3 -18.28 29.59 26.87
CA ASP A 3 -18.43 28.28 26.20
C ASP A 3 -17.67 28.20 24.86
N HIS A 4 -17.30 29.35 24.28
CA HIS A 4 -16.43 29.44 23.11
C HIS A 4 -14.97 29.04 23.40
N ASP A 5 -14.50 29.22 24.64
CA ASP A 5 -13.15 28.81 25.05
C ASP A 5 -13.08 27.29 25.35
N ARG A 6 -14.22 26.64 25.56
CA ARG A 6 -14.31 25.18 25.77
C ARG A 6 -14.24 24.38 24.46
N GLU A 7 -14.54 25.00 23.33
CA GLU A 7 -14.49 24.38 22.01
C GLU A 7 -13.05 24.33 21.44
N LEU A 8 -12.18 25.22 21.92
CA LEU A 8 -10.75 25.31 21.51
C LEU A 8 -9.82 24.34 22.25
N LEU A 9 -10.34 23.61 23.25
CA LEU A 9 -9.61 22.60 24.01
C LEU A 9 -10.39 21.27 23.97
N ASN A 10 -10.66 20.76 22.78
CA ASN A 10 -11.01 19.35 22.65
C ASN A 10 -9.73 18.52 22.46
N PRO A 11 -9.22 17.82 23.51
CA PRO A 11 -8.07 16.92 23.39
C PRO A 11 -8.36 15.70 22.48
N GLU A 12 -9.61 15.58 22.01
CA GLU A 12 -10.12 14.48 21.20
C GLU A 12 -10.06 14.71 19.68
N THR A 13 -9.42 15.76 19.18
CA THR A 13 -9.34 15.98 17.72
C THR A 13 -8.35 14.99 17.09
N VAL A 14 -8.82 13.81 16.69
CA VAL A 14 -8.02 12.86 15.91
C VAL A 14 -7.95 13.36 14.48
N LEU A 15 -6.74 13.52 13.95
CA LEU A 15 -6.51 13.88 12.57
C LEU A 15 -6.38 12.61 11.72
N SER A 16 -7.06 12.57 10.58
CA SER A 16 -6.87 11.50 9.60
C SER A 16 -5.89 11.94 8.52
N ILE A 17 -5.09 10.98 8.06
CA ILE A 17 -4.11 11.16 7.00
C ILE A 17 -4.78 10.74 5.67
N PRO A 18 -4.71 11.58 4.63
CA PRO A 18 -5.20 11.21 3.31
C PRO A 18 -4.30 10.15 2.65
N LEU A 19 -4.88 9.35 1.76
CA LEU A 19 -4.19 8.24 1.11
C LEU A 19 -3.32 8.73 -0.06
N LYS A 20 -2.12 8.16 -0.19
CA LYS A 20 -1.30 8.30 -1.38
C LYS A 20 -1.95 7.61 -2.57
N LYS A 21 -1.84 8.26 -3.74
CA LYS A 21 -2.24 7.74 -5.04
C LYS A 21 -1.03 7.18 -5.79
N THR A 22 -1.28 6.29 -6.72
CA THR A 22 -0.25 5.67 -7.56
C THR A 22 -0.83 5.37 -8.93
N ASP A 23 0.03 5.33 -9.93
CA ASP A 23 -0.33 4.90 -11.28
C ASP A 23 -0.54 3.38 -11.36
N PRO A 24 -1.39 2.92 -12.29
CA PRO A 24 -1.49 1.50 -12.60
C PRO A 24 -0.14 1.00 -13.13
N VAL A 25 0.27 -0.19 -12.66
CA VAL A 25 1.50 -0.85 -13.12
C VAL A 25 1.18 -2.32 -13.37
N GLU A 26 1.59 -2.82 -14.52
CA GLU A 26 1.49 -4.22 -14.90
C GLU A 26 2.68 -4.98 -14.29
N LEU A 27 2.40 -5.96 -13.42
CA LEU A 27 3.44 -6.72 -12.73
C LEU A 27 3.61 -8.14 -13.26
N TYR A 28 2.57 -8.72 -13.85
CA TYR A 28 2.56 -10.14 -14.18
C TYR A 28 3.53 -10.46 -15.31
N LEU A 29 3.46 -9.72 -16.43
CA LEU A 29 4.24 -10.04 -17.62
C LEU A 29 5.75 -9.80 -17.43
N PRO A 30 6.23 -8.67 -16.86
CA PRO A 30 7.64 -8.47 -16.57
C PRO A 30 8.21 -9.52 -15.62
N LEU A 31 7.50 -9.86 -14.55
CA LEU A 31 7.97 -10.84 -13.57
C LEU A 31 7.98 -12.26 -14.14
N ARG A 32 6.96 -12.65 -14.94
CA ARG A 32 6.94 -13.95 -15.61
C ARG A 32 8.15 -14.08 -16.55
N LYS A 33 8.38 -13.07 -17.40
CA LYS A 33 9.52 -13.05 -18.35
C LYS A 33 10.86 -13.18 -17.62
N LEU A 34 11.02 -12.48 -16.49
CA LEU A 34 12.22 -12.60 -15.67
C LEU A 34 12.41 -14.03 -15.16
N VAL A 35 11.38 -14.65 -14.58
CA VAL A 35 11.49 -16.00 -14.02
C VAL A 35 11.84 -17.00 -15.13
N ALA A 36 11.20 -16.87 -16.29
CA ALA A 36 11.49 -17.70 -17.45
C ALA A 36 12.95 -17.56 -17.92
N SER A 37 13.46 -16.31 -17.96
CA SER A 37 14.81 -16.00 -18.42
C SER A 37 15.90 -16.38 -17.42
N LYS A 38 15.66 -16.23 -16.11
CA LYS A 38 16.68 -16.46 -15.07
C LYS A 38 16.71 -17.91 -14.56
N TYR A 39 15.56 -18.58 -14.53
CA TYR A 39 15.43 -19.92 -13.95
C TYR A 39 15.07 -20.94 -15.02
N SER A 40 13.80 -20.93 -15.47
CA SER A 40 13.31 -21.74 -16.59
C SER A 40 11.84 -21.41 -16.88
N GLU A 41 11.35 -21.77 -18.07
CA GLU A 41 9.91 -21.69 -18.39
C GLU A 41 9.06 -22.58 -17.46
N SER A 42 9.61 -23.73 -17.02
CA SER A 42 8.95 -24.62 -16.06
C SER A 42 8.74 -23.93 -14.70
N ASP A 43 9.72 -23.17 -14.24
CA ASP A 43 9.62 -22.43 -12.99
C ASP A 43 8.67 -21.23 -13.12
N ALA A 44 8.66 -20.56 -14.27
CA ALA A 44 7.70 -19.50 -14.57
C ALA A 44 6.25 -20.02 -14.50
N GLN A 45 6.00 -21.22 -15.03
CA GLN A 45 4.69 -21.87 -14.97
C GLN A 45 4.26 -22.22 -13.53
N LYS A 46 5.20 -22.59 -12.65
CA LYS A 46 4.89 -22.93 -11.25
C LYS A 46 4.48 -21.70 -10.44
N VAL A 47 5.01 -20.52 -10.74
CA VAL A 47 4.74 -19.29 -10.00
C VAL A 47 3.67 -18.41 -10.64
N GLU A 48 3.09 -18.84 -11.76
CA GLU A 48 2.11 -18.09 -12.54
C GLU A 48 0.94 -17.57 -11.70
N SER A 49 0.30 -18.45 -10.92
CA SER A 49 -0.84 -18.07 -10.07
C SER A 49 -0.47 -17.05 -9.00
N VAL A 50 0.77 -17.08 -8.50
CA VAL A 50 1.29 -16.12 -7.53
C VAL A 50 1.48 -14.75 -8.18
N LEU A 51 2.03 -14.72 -9.39
CA LEU A 51 2.23 -13.48 -10.15
C LEU A 51 0.89 -12.85 -10.57
N GLU A 52 -0.08 -13.66 -10.99
CA GLU A 52 -1.44 -13.19 -11.30
C GLU A 52 -2.12 -12.62 -10.06
N THR A 53 -1.99 -13.30 -8.92
CA THR A 53 -2.52 -12.84 -7.64
C THR A 53 -1.89 -11.50 -7.24
N LEU A 54 -0.57 -11.36 -7.33
CA LEU A 54 0.13 -10.10 -7.05
C LEU A 54 -0.39 -8.96 -7.94
N ASN A 55 -0.52 -9.20 -9.24
CA ASN A 55 -0.97 -8.20 -10.20
C ASN A 55 -2.43 -7.79 -9.93
N LYS A 56 -3.29 -8.77 -9.62
CA LYS A 56 -4.67 -8.52 -9.21
C LYS A 56 -4.75 -7.73 -7.92
N CYS A 57 -3.98 -8.08 -6.90
CA CYS A 57 -3.94 -7.36 -5.63
C CYS A 57 -3.54 -5.90 -5.82
N ARG A 58 -2.54 -5.63 -6.67
CA ARG A 58 -2.16 -4.26 -7.00
C ARG A 58 -3.30 -3.52 -7.70
N ARG A 59 -3.89 -4.12 -8.74
CA ARG A 59 -5.00 -3.49 -9.48
C ARG A 59 -6.19 -3.19 -8.57
N ASP A 60 -6.60 -4.14 -7.74
CA ASP A 60 -7.70 -3.96 -6.80
C ASP A 60 -7.39 -2.83 -5.79
N MET A 61 -6.13 -2.68 -5.35
CA MET A 61 -5.67 -1.58 -4.50
C MET A 61 -5.77 -0.20 -5.18
N VAL A 62 -5.57 -0.10 -6.50
CA VAL A 62 -5.58 1.17 -7.25
C VAL A 62 -6.99 1.51 -7.74
N GLU A 63 -7.67 0.56 -8.39
CA GLU A 63 -8.92 0.78 -9.13
C GLU A 63 -10.17 0.64 -8.27
N ARG A 64 -10.19 -0.32 -7.32
CA ARG A 64 -11.40 -0.69 -6.55
C ARG A 64 -11.40 -0.14 -5.13
N ARG A 65 -10.45 0.71 -4.80
CA ARG A 65 -10.26 1.20 -3.43
C ARG A 65 -11.50 1.92 -2.91
N GLY A 66 -12.19 2.69 -3.75
CA GLY A 66 -13.39 3.46 -3.36
C GLY A 66 -14.61 2.60 -3.01
N ASP A 67 -14.66 1.36 -3.48
CA ASP A 67 -15.83 0.47 -3.32
C ASP A 67 -15.78 -0.36 -2.03
N LEU A 68 -14.63 -0.36 -1.34
CA LEU A 68 -14.36 -1.20 -0.17
C LEU A 68 -14.46 -0.41 1.13
N SER A 69 -14.94 -1.05 2.20
CA SER A 69 -14.86 -0.47 3.55
C SER A 69 -13.41 -0.32 4.02
N LEU A 70 -13.14 0.62 4.94
CA LEU A 70 -11.77 0.86 5.45
C LEU A 70 -11.09 -0.42 6.00
N PRO A 71 -11.75 -1.29 6.78
CA PRO A 71 -11.15 -2.56 7.20
C PRO A 71 -10.80 -3.49 6.03
N MET A 72 -11.66 -3.57 5.01
CA MET A 72 -11.39 -4.38 3.82
C MET A 72 -10.20 -3.83 3.03
N GLN A 73 -10.12 -2.50 2.85
CA GLN A 73 -8.97 -1.86 2.20
C GLN A 73 -7.67 -2.15 2.96
N ARG A 74 -7.69 -2.09 4.31
CA ARG A 74 -6.56 -2.45 5.15
C ARG A 74 -6.12 -3.89 4.89
N ASP A 75 -7.05 -4.84 4.92
CA ASP A 75 -6.73 -6.26 4.76
C ASP A 75 -6.18 -6.57 3.35
N CYS A 76 -6.71 -5.91 2.32
CA CYS A 76 -6.17 -5.95 0.96
C CYS A 76 -4.73 -5.43 0.89
N LEU A 77 -4.43 -4.29 1.54
CA LEU A 77 -3.07 -3.73 1.60
C LEU A 77 -2.10 -4.63 2.38
N ILE A 78 -2.53 -5.23 3.49
CA ILE A 78 -1.72 -6.19 4.25
C ILE A 78 -1.38 -7.40 3.38
N HIS A 79 -2.37 -7.94 2.67
CA HIS A 79 -2.16 -9.08 1.78
C HIS A 79 -1.19 -8.72 0.65
N TYR A 80 -1.38 -7.57 0.01
CA TYR A 80 -0.50 -7.08 -1.04
C TYR A 80 0.93 -6.86 -0.54
N PHE A 81 1.11 -6.27 0.64
CA PHE A 81 2.44 -6.10 1.26
C PHE A 81 3.15 -7.45 1.48
N LYS A 82 2.43 -8.46 1.97
CA LYS A 82 2.97 -9.82 2.11
C LYS A 82 3.41 -10.38 0.75
N CYS A 83 2.61 -10.21 -0.30
CA CYS A 83 2.98 -10.61 -1.65
C CYS A 83 4.25 -9.90 -2.13
N LEU A 84 4.37 -8.58 -1.93
CA LEU A 84 5.56 -7.81 -2.28
C LEU A 84 6.82 -8.33 -1.56
N CYS A 85 6.72 -8.70 -0.28
CA CYS A 85 7.83 -9.30 0.45
C CYS A 85 8.28 -10.64 -0.14
N MET A 86 7.35 -11.46 -0.63
CA MET A 86 7.71 -12.76 -1.23
C MET A 86 8.43 -12.62 -2.56
N VAL A 87 8.08 -11.61 -3.36
CA VAL A 87 8.65 -11.40 -4.71
C VAL A 87 9.86 -10.46 -4.73
N GLU A 88 10.20 -9.82 -3.61
CA GLU A 88 11.33 -8.88 -3.51
C GLU A 88 12.66 -9.38 -4.12
N PRO A 89 13.06 -10.65 -3.96
CA PRO A 89 14.29 -11.16 -4.60
C PRO A 89 14.31 -11.06 -6.13
N LEU A 90 13.13 -11.13 -6.77
CA LEU A 90 12.98 -10.98 -8.22
C LEU A 90 13.25 -9.53 -8.66
N PHE A 91 12.83 -8.55 -7.88
CA PHE A 91 13.05 -7.13 -8.16
C PHE A 91 14.52 -6.72 -8.02
N THR A 92 15.22 -7.25 -7.02
CA THR A 92 16.67 -7.04 -6.88
C THR A 92 17.41 -7.58 -8.10
N SER A 93 16.96 -8.72 -8.64
CA SER A 93 17.54 -9.34 -9.84
C SER A 93 17.28 -8.52 -11.12
N LEU A 94 16.11 -7.89 -11.26
CA LEU A 94 15.75 -7.00 -12.39
C LEU A 94 16.65 -5.76 -12.45
N SER A 95 16.96 -5.15 -11.30
CA SER A 95 17.77 -3.92 -11.27
C SER A 95 19.21 -4.09 -11.78
N SER A 96 19.68 -5.35 -11.85
CA SER A 96 21.04 -5.72 -12.24
C SER A 96 21.16 -6.10 -13.72
N ASP A 97 20.04 -6.39 -14.39
CA ASP A 97 20.04 -6.90 -15.77
C ASP A 97 19.69 -5.77 -16.75
N ALA A 98 20.64 -5.41 -17.61
CA ALA A 98 20.50 -4.26 -18.51
C ALA A 98 19.52 -4.49 -19.66
N ASP A 99 19.17 -5.75 -19.95
CA ASP A 99 18.31 -6.15 -21.07
C ASP A 99 16.83 -6.33 -20.68
N THR A 100 16.47 -6.12 -19.40
CA THR A 100 15.08 -6.21 -18.95
C THR A 100 14.47 -4.84 -18.68
N ASP A 101 13.27 -4.58 -19.22
CA ASP A 101 12.53 -3.36 -18.94
C ASP A 101 12.26 -3.24 -17.42
N PRO A 102 12.65 -2.12 -16.79
CA PRO A 102 12.47 -1.95 -15.35
C PRO A 102 10.98 -1.75 -15.02
N ILE A 103 10.55 -2.35 -13.92
CA ILE A 103 9.24 -2.06 -13.34
C ILE A 103 9.34 -0.72 -12.59
N ILE A 104 8.54 0.27 -12.99
CA ILE A 104 8.55 1.61 -12.42
C ILE A 104 7.24 1.83 -11.66
N PHE A 105 7.36 2.19 -10.38
CA PHE A 105 6.24 2.64 -9.57
C PHE A 105 6.28 4.16 -9.45
N VAL A 106 5.12 4.80 -9.64
CA VAL A 106 4.92 6.24 -9.45
C VAL A 106 3.94 6.45 -8.31
N TRP A 107 4.34 7.23 -7.31
CA TRP A 107 3.53 7.54 -6.13
C TRP A 107 3.46 9.03 -5.89
N TYR A 108 2.26 9.54 -5.64
CA TYR A 108 2.02 10.97 -5.44
C TYR A 108 2.10 11.33 -3.96
N ASP A 109 2.68 12.49 -3.66
CA ASP A 109 2.61 13.05 -2.31
C ASP A 109 1.22 13.61 -2.03
N VAL A 110 0.78 13.47 -0.78
CA VAL A 110 -0.50 13.96 -0.30
C VAL A 110 -0.35 15.32 0.38
N PHE A 111 0.86 15.67 0.79
CA PHE A 111 1.15 16.93 1.48
C PHE A 111 1.91 17.94 0.61
N ASN A 112 2.55 17.48 -0.46
CA ASN A 112 3.33 18.34 -1.33
C ASN A 112 2.72 18.43 -2.74
N SER A 113 2.08 19.55 -3.02
CA SER A 113 1.50 19.85 -4.34
C SER A 113 2.56 20.18 -5.41
N GLU A 114 3.81 20.43 -5.01
CA GLU A 114 4.89 20.76 -5.97
C GLU A 114 5.36 19.56 -6.80
N HIS A 115 5.04 18.33 -6.39
CA HIS A 115 5.36 17.11 -7.13
C HIS A 115 4.14 16.61 -7.91
N GLU A 116 3.61 17.43 -8.82
CA GLU A 116 2.49 17.04 -9.69
C GLU A 116 2.82 15.78 -10.52
N ASP A 117 4.08 15.59 -10.89
CA ASP A 117 4.56 14.42 -11.66
C ASP A 117 4.76 13.15 -10.80
N GLY A 118 4.59 13.24 -9.48
CA GLY A 118 4.80 12.13 -8.56
C GLY A 118 6.27 11.78 -8.31
N VAL A 119 6.48 10.79 -7.44
CA VAL A 119 7.80 10.27 -7.05
C VAL A 119 7.95 8.86 -7.59
N SER A 120 9.05 8.60 -8.29
CA SER A 120 9.40 7.29 -8.81
C SER A 120 10.87 6.95 -8.55
N SER A 121 11.18 5.65 -8.51
CA SER A 121 12.56 5.19 -8.37
C SER A 121 12.75 3.88 -9.11
N GLN A 122 13.68 3.84 -10.07
CA GLN A 122 14.05 2.61 -10.77
C GLN A 122 14.92 1.69 -9.88
N ARG A 123 15.94 2.26 -9.22
CA ARG A 123 16.88 1.48 -8.39
C ARG A 123 16.24 0.91 -7.12
N ASN A 124 15.29 1.63 -6.53
CA ASN A 124 14.62 1.25 -5.29
C ASN A 124 13.12 1.04 -5.52
N ALA A 125 12.73 0.53 -6.69
CA ALA A 125 11.33 0.41 -7.09
C ALA A 125 10.50 -0.37 -6.05
N ILE A 126 10.98 -1.53 -5.62
CA ILE A 126 10.26 -2.38 -4.66
C ILE A 126 10.19 -1.76 -3.26
N GLN A 127 11.24 -1.05 -2.83
CA GLN A 127 11.27 -0.37 -1.54
C GLN A 127 10.32 0.84 -1.54
N LEU A 128 10.28 1.61 -2.63
CA LEU A 128 9.34 2.71 -2.81
C LEU A 128 7.90 2.20 -2.72
N GLU A 129 7.59 1.13 -3.45
CA GLU A 129 6.27 0.51 -3.44
C GLU A 129 5.87 0.03 -2.03
N LYS A 130 6.73 -0.73 -1.36
CA LYS A 130 6.51 -1.19 0.02
C LYS A 130 6.28 -0.04 0.99
N ALA A 131 7.11 1.00 0.93
CA ALA A 131 7.00 2.16 1.81
C ALA A 131 5.67 2.89 1.61
N ALA A 132 5.24 3.06 0.36
CA ALA A 132 3.97 3.71 0.04
C ALA A 132 2.75 2.88 0.45
N VAL A 133 2.82 1.54 0.34
CA VAL A 133 1.80 0.63 0.86
C VAL A 133 1.68 0.76 2.38
N VAL A 134 2.80 0.77 3.10
CA VAL A 134 2.82 0.95 4.57
C VAL A 134 2.29 2.34 4.98
N PHE A 135 2.63 3.39 4.24
CA PHE A 135 2.05 4.72 4.44
C PHE A 135 0.53 4.67 4.35
N ASN A 136 0.01 4.04 3.29
CA ASN A 136 -1.44 3.91 3.09
C ASN A 136 -2.12 3.06 4.16
N LEU A 137 -1.46 2.03 4.68
CA LEU A 137 -1.95 1.29 5.86
C LEU A 137 -2.09 2.22 7.07
N GLY A 138 -1.07 3.03 7.37
CA GLY A 138 -1.14 4.02 8.44
C GLY A 138 -2.25 5.04 8.24
N ALA A 139 -2.43 5.52 7.01
CA ALA A 139 -3.51 6.43 6.64
C ALA A 139 -4.90 5.81 6.87
N ILE A 140 -5.12 4.56 6.46
CA ILE A 140 -6.38 3.85 6.75
C ILE A 140 -6.59 3.68 8.26
N CYS A 141 -5.57 3.28 9.00
CA CYS A 141 -5.69 3.15 10.46
C CYS A 141 -6.06 4.49 11.12
N SER A 142 -5.49 5.60 10.67
CA SER A 142 -5.86 6.94 11.16
C SER A 142 -7.31 7.30 10.85
N GLN A 143 -7.80 6.95 9.66
CA GLN A 143 -9.20 7.18 9.26
C GLN A 143 -10.18 6.31 10.06
N ILE A 144 -9.83 5.04 10.30
CA ILE A 144 -10.60 4.16 11.19
C ILE A 144 -10.65 4.75 12.59
N ALA A 145 -9.52 5.23 13.13
CA ALA A 145 -9.46 5.83 14.45
C ALA A 145 -10.34 7.09 14.58
N VAL A 146 -10.43 7.92 13.54
CA VAL A 146 -11.37 9.06 13.50
C VAL A 146 -12.83 8.61 13.50
N SER A 147 -13.15 7.50 12.83
CA SER A 147 -14.51 6.97 12.78
C SER A 147 -14.99 6.28 14.06
N CYS A 148 -14.10 6.07 15.04
CA CYS A 148 -14.42 5.43 16.31
C CYS A 148 -14.99 6.45 17.30
N ASP A 149 -16.27 6.32 17.65
CA ASP A 149 -16.90 7.07 18.74
C ASP A 149 -16.30 6.66 20.10
N ARG A 150 -15.39 7.47 20.65
CA ARG A 150 -14.73 7.22 21.95
C ARG A 150 -15.66 7.38 23.16
N THR A 151 -16.91 7.78 22.96
CA THR A 151 -17.96 7.85 23.97
C THR A 151 -18.67 6.51 24.22
N THR A 152 -18.45 5.50 23.38
CA THR A 152 -19.08 4.17 23.51
C THR A 152 -18.01 3.12 23.86
N ALA A 153 -18.33 2.16 24.75
CA ALA A 153 -17.40 1.11 25.19
C ALA A 153 -16.76 0.29 24.03
N LEU A 154 -17.43 0.24 22.87
CA LEU A 154 -16.91 -0.34 21.63
C LEU A 154 -15.78 0.49 20.97
N GLY A 155 -15.82 1.82 21.05
CA GLY A 155 -14.76 2.69 20.53
C GLY A 155 -13.45 2.58 21.32
N LEU A 156 -13.56 2.40 22.64
CA LEU A 156 -12.41 2.16 23.52
C LEU A 156 -11.75 0.79 23.29
N THR A 157 -12.55 -0.24 22.98
CA THR A 157 -12.04 -1.58 22.69
C THR A 157 -11.44 -1.66 21.28
N LEU A 158 -12.01 -1.01 20.27
CA LEU A 158 -11.43 -1.00 18.92
C LEU A 158 -10.09 -0.23 18.87
N SER A 159 -9.91 0.78 19.72
CA SER A 159 -8.63 1.50 19.88
C SER A 159 -7.54 0.66 20.55
N ASN A 160 -7.90 -0.32 21.39
CA ASN A 160 -6.95 -1.11 22.18
C ASN A 160 -6.63 -2.49 21.59
N ASN A 161 -7.36 -2.95 20.56
CA ASN A 161 -7.11 -4.26 19.94
C ASN A 161 -6.00 -4.23 18.87
N THR A 162 -4.89 -3.54 19.15
CA THR A 162 -3.60 -3.74 18.46
C THR A 162 -2.70 -4.77 19.15
N ASP A 163 -3.16 -5.39 20.25
CA ASP A 163 -2.42 -6.48 20.89
C ASP A 163 -2.69 -7.81 20.17
N VAL A 164 -1.73 -8.10 19.29
CA VAL A 164 -1.46 -9.41 18.69
C VAL A 164 -0.98 -10.39 19.76
N PRO A 165 -1.44 -11.65 19.73
CA PRO A 165 -0.55 -12.79 19.91
C PRO A 165 -0.14 -13.40 18.55
#